data_AF-A0A9W7KTD1-F1
#
_entry.id   AF-A0A9W7KTD1-F1
#
_cell.length_a   1.000
_cell.length_b   1.000
_cell.length_c   1.000
_cell.angle_alpha   90.00
_cell.angle_beta   90.00
_cell.angle_gamma   90.00
#
_symmetry.space_group_name_H-M   'P 1'
#
loop_
_entity.id
_entity.type
_entity.pdbx_description
1 polymer ?
#
loop_
_entity_poly.entity_id
_entity_poly.type
_entity_poly.pdbx_seq_one_letter_code
_entity_poly.pdbx_strand_id
1 'polypeptide(L)'
;MQLSLVSLLGCALTAAATPENPLLDLLEDHLSQKHLGSHTIPNSQGLYDSPSDLKAYYNKCEGFTTKLVCDFLRNEAQNKGLTALEHYNNVIGDDNHYEGELGFGAEPSGIQYPYCSWRYMYSQLNRSNSAWNVAFPDQNSIYHASLVYFNEDDEFVIKGPNIPYVRYFSLQTYDPTAASLDSVIDYQMRTEFNSGSNAYNNATCGEAGDAQGSFDIRITAHGMKYSDNGFINELAALPLDRSHGFFFLFLRLYDPQPYPEDNDSWSKKMSPMIDECYGVEGVENMEEAKRWGWVCPPTLKRTNTHSGLMTELPYCVAGRDNNFKNYNQGAAPGRLCLLRPNSKDNLFLPANDNMHGMFRNHDANYLIGCALHNREEDEDKEKPHLRGRTSRTGDLWARVAGELPLTANSLYDSPYVGDPTNFDIRYISISSINRSPPSAVMKSVKDDEIIAHLKAREGELSRNRNYVLWFGPDEESLPPVARKEGGMYMPWPREQLEDENGTVTFGDLVPYPGILYREILSQGQTLSDDEVDYSQGITDIIRDRCYGSEPFYDKVASETRQTRNLRPYCYEEMCCGDSPPECCRERRHIHSTMRQHYPKIDYYFVDGEGRLTEAEDLGAGTAK
;
A
#
# COMPACT_ATOMS: atom_id res chain seq x y z
N MET A 1 32.96 41.56 2.25
CA MET A 1 34.08 42.52 2.09
C MET A 1 35.36 41.80 2.51
N GLN A 2 36.36 41.80 1.61
CA GLN A 2 37.73 41.26 1.73
C GLN A 2 37.97 39.73 1.64
N LEU A 3 38.13 39.32 0.38
CA LEU A 3 39.08 38.36 -0.22
C LEU A 3 40.35 38.02 0.58
N SER A 4 40.79 36.76 0.48
CA SER A 4 42.15 36.47 -0.01
C SER A 4 42.27 35.07 -0.65
N LEU A 5 42.83 35.06 -1.86
CA LEU A 5 43.17 33.96 -2.77
C LEU A 5 44.67 33.66 -2.69
N VAL A 6 45.10 32.39 -2.73
CA VAL A 6 46.38 31.85 -3.28
C VAL A 6 46.11 30.34 -3.50
N SER A 7 45.98 29.71 -4.68
CA SER A 7 46.76 29.62 -5.94
C SER A 7 48.14 28.94 -5.82
N LEU A 8 48.25 27.66 -6.22
CA LEU A 8 49.37 27.16 -7.04
C LEU A 8 49.09 25.79 -7.67
N LEU A 9 49.23 25.76 -9.00
CA LEU A 9 49.19 24.63 -9.90
C LEU A 9 50.51 23.86 -9.93
N GLY A 10 50.42 22.56 -10.26
CA GLY A 10 51.15 21.97 -11.39
C GLY A 10 52.44 21.20 -11.12
N CYS A 11 52.44 19.90 -11.43
CA CYS A 11 53.32 19.31 -12.45
C CYS A 11 53.04 17.80 -12.64
N ALA A 12 52.78 17.44 -13.89
CA ALA A 12 52.82 16.07 -14.41
C ALA A 12 54.21 15.78 -15.00
N LEU A 13 54.65 14.50 -14.97
CA LEU A 13 55.47 13.84 -16.01
C LEU A 13 55.74 12.35 -15.66
N THR A 14 55.12 11.46 -16.45
CA THR A 14 55.59 10.20 -17.06
C THR A 14 56.82 9.43 -16.53
N ALA A 15 56.71 8.09 -16.37
CA ALA A 15 57.33 7.07 -17.25
C ALA A 15 57.25 5.61 -16.70
N ALA A 16 56.97 4.66 -17.62
CA ALA A 16 57.36 3.23 -17.73
C ALA A 16 56.94 2.21 -16.61
N ALA A 17 56.12 1.17 -16.86
CA ALA A 17 56.38 -0.13 -17.54
C ALA A 17 57.38 -1.02 -16.73
N THR A 18 57.16 -2.27 -16.29
CA THR A 18 56.42 -3.49 -16.74
C THR A 18 56.14 -4.46 -15.53
N PRO A 19 55.88 -5.80 -15.64
CA PRO A 19 54.56 -6.41 -15.35
C PRO A 19 54.61 -7.63 -14.37
N GLU A 20 53.52 -8.40 -14.37
CA GLU A 20 53.30 -9.77 -13.80
C GLU A 20 52.50 -9.84 -12.50
N ASN A 21 51.24 -10.30 -12.61
CA ASN A 21 50.46 -10.82 -11.50
C ASN A 21 49.66 -12.05 -11.98
N PRO A 22 49.99 -13.28 -11.54
CA PRO A 22 49.49 -14.54 -12.11
C PRO A 22 48.22 -15.03 -11.39
N LEU A 23 47.19 -14.18 -11.31
CA LEU A 23 45.96 -14.51 -10.59
C LEU A 23 44.70 -14.61 -11.48
N LEU A 24 44.84 -14.43 -12.80
CA LEU A 24 43.72 -14.53 -13.74
C LEU A 24 43.58 -15.92 -14.40
N ASP A 25 44.61 -16.76 -14.42
CA ASP A 25 44.56 -18.09 -15.08
C ASP A 25 43.98 -19.22 -14.20
N LEU A 26 43.59 -18.92 -12.96
CA LEU A 26 43.02 -19.89 -12.02
C LEU A 26 41.47 -19.83 -11.93
N LEU A 27 40.84 -18.90 -12.66
CA LEU A 27 39.39 -18.72 -12.67
C LEU A 27 38.69 -19.27 -13.92
N GLU A 28 39.43 -19.63 -14.97
CA GLU A 28 38.85 -20.20 -16.20
C GLU A 28 38.78 -21.74 -16.22
N ASP A 29 39.49 -22.45 -15.33
CA ASP A 29 39.57 -23.92 -15.32
C ASP A 29 38.59 -24.62 -14.34
N HIS A 30 37.69 -23.88 -13.69
CA HIS A 30 36.64 -24.43 -12.82
C HIS A 30 35.22 -24.32 -13.36
N LEU A 31 35.04 -23.77 -14.57
CA LEU A 31 33.73 -23.64 -15.22
C LEU A 31 33.51 -24.61 -16.39
N SER A 32 34.39 -25.59 -16.58
CA SER A 32 34.24 -26.62 -17.61
C SER A 32 34.34 -28.02 -17.00
N GLN A 33 33.24 -28.50 -16.41
CA GLN A 33 32.81 -29.91 -16.41
C GLN A 33 31.63 -30.13 -15.45
N LYS A 34 30.40 -30.07 -15.98
CA LYS A 34 29.33 -31.01 -15.59
C LYS A 34 28.29 -31.09 -16.69
N HIS A 35 28.20 -32.28 -17.29
CA HIS A 35 27.29 -32.64 -18.36
C HIS A 35 25.83 -32.80 -17.87
N LEU A 36 24.94 -32.09 -18.57
CA LEU A 36 23.71 -32.57 -19.22
C LEU A 36 22.68 -33.41 -18.42
N GLY A 37 21.60 -32.74 -18.04
CA GLY A 37 20.23 -33.24 -18.21
C GLY A 37 19.41 -32.16 -18.93
N SER A 38 19.21 -32.29 -20.25
CA SER A 38 18.56 -31.27 -21.07
C SER A 38 17.04 -31.31 -20.95
N HIS A 39 16.46 -30.31 -20.29
CA HIS A 39 15.17 -29.77 -20.70
C HIS A 39 15.45 -28.47 -21.44
N THR A 40 15.35 -28.51 -22.77
CA THR A 40 15.44 -27.34 -23.65
C THR A 40 14.26 -26.41 -23.39
N ILE A 41 14.53 -25.34 -22.65
CA ILE A 41 13.75 -24.10 -22.66
C ILE A 41 14.10 -23.38 -23.99
N PRO A 42 13.14 -22.78 -24.72
CA PRO A 42 13.49 -21.92 -25.84
C PRO A 42 14.24 -20.70 -25.29
N ASN A 43 15.51 -20.54 -25.67
CA ASN A 43 16.30 -19.33 -25.44
C ASN A 43 15.56 -18.12 -26.04
N SER A 44 14.85 -17.34 -25.23
CA SER A 44 14.63 -15.94 -25.54
C SER A 44 15.99 -15.25 -25.40
N GLN A 45 16.68 -15.05 -26.53
CA GLN A 45 17.78 -14.10 -26.60
C GLN A 45 17.18 -12.71 -26.36
N GLY A 46 16.96 -12.35 -25.10
CA GLY A 46 16.54 -11.00 -24.73
C GLY A 46 17.57 -10.03 -25.28
N LEU A 47 17.14 -9.07 -26.10
CA LEU A 47 17.95 -7.94 -26.51
C LEU A 47 18.35 -7.19 -25.24
N TYR A 48 19.61 -7.36 -24.83
CA TYR A 48 20.18 -6.55 -23.75
C TYR A 48 20.42 -5.14 -24.29
N ASP A 49 19.83 -4.14 -23.64
CA ASP A 49 20.12 -2.75 -23.93
C ASP A 49 21.64 -2.51 -23.79
N SER A 50 22.27 -1.91 -24.80
CA SER A 50 23.65 -1.45 -24.63
C SER A 50 23.69 -0.38 -23.53
N PRO A 51 24.79 -0.22 -22.76
CA PRO A 51 24.88 0.82 -21.75
C PRO A 51 24.61 2.24 -22.28
N SER A 52 24.92 2.49 -23.56
CA SER A 52 24.59 3.75 -24.25
C SER A 52 23.10 3.90 -24.51
N ASP A 53 22.42 2.86 -24.98
CA ASP A 53 20.97 2.92 -25.28
C ASP A 53 20.17 3.05 -23.99
N LEU A 54 20.57 2.34 -22.93
CA LEU A 54 19.96 2.44 -21.62
C LEU A 54 20.11 3.86 -21.04
N LYS A 55 21.28 4.47 -21.19
CA LYS A 55 21.52 5.86 -20.78
C LYS A 55 20.68 6.84 -21.60
N ALA A 56 20.59 6.65 -22.92
CA ALA A 56 19.76 7.48 -23.80
C ALA A 56 18.28 7.35 -23.44
N TYR A 57 17.82 6.13 -23.15
CA TYR A 57 16.48 5.83 -22.68
C TYR A 57 16.14 6.58 -21.39
N TYR A 58 16.91 6.44 -20.30
CA TYR A 58 16.61 7.14 -19.05
C TYR A 58 16.69 8.66 -19.22
N ASN A 59 17.64 9.18 -19.99
CA ASN A 59 17.69 10.62 -20.27
C ASN A 59 16.42 11.13 -20.98
N LYS A 60 15.90 10.39 -21.96
CA LYS A 60 14.68 10.77 -22.69
C LYS A 60 13.43 10.58 -21.82
N CYS A 61 13.34 9.44 -21.15
CA CYS A 61 12.19 9.05 -20.34
C CYS A 61 12.07 9.88 -19.06
N GLU A 62 13.14 10.08 -18.29
CA GLU A 62 13.10 10.91 -17.06
C GLU A 62 12.92 12.41 -17.38
N GLY A 63 13.20 12.83 -18.61
CA GLY A 63 12.84 14.16 -19.10
C GLY A 63 11.34 14.35 -19.35
N PHE A 64 10.58 13.26 -19.44
CA PHE A 64 9.14 13.25 -19.72
C PHE A 64 8.30 12.82 -18.52
N THR A 65 8.79 11.84 -17.75
CA THR A 65 8.08 11.20 -16.65
C THR A 65 9.05 10.87 -15.51
N THR A 66 8.59 10.14 -14.49
CA THR A 66 9.44 9.75 -13.35
C THR A 66 10.23 8.48 -13.64
N LYS A 67 11.33 8.31 -12.90
CA LYS A 67 12.11 7.07 -12.90
C LYS A 67 11.25 5.81 -12.67
N LEU A 68 10.21 5.91 -11.83
CA LEU A 68 9.27 4.80 -11.59
C LEU A 68 8.59 4.33 -12.88
N VAL A 69 8.09 5.26 -13.69
CA VAL A 69 7.47 4.94 -14.99
C VAL A 69 8.52 4.41 -15.97
N CYS A 70 9.73 4.98 -15.97
CA CYS A 70 10.83 4.52 -16.82
C CYS A 70 11.27 3.10 -16.48
N ASP A 71 11.39 2.75 -15.21
CA ASP A 71 11.71 1.39 -14.79
C ASP A 71 10.63 0.40 -15.24
N PHE A 72 9.35 0.81 -15.17
CA PHE A 72 8.23 0.00 -15.65
C PHE A 72 8.26 -0.22 -17.17
N LEU A 73 8.40 0.85 -17.97
CA LEU A 73 8.42 0.77 -19.43
C LEU A 73 9.60 -0.07 -19.93
N ARG A 74 10.76 0.01 -19.27
CA ARG A 74 11.91 -0.83 -19.57
C ARG A 74 11.61 -2.32 -19.36
N ASN A 75 11.02 -2.69 -18.22
CA ASN A 75 10.67 -4.08 -17.95
C ASN A 75 9.66 -4.62 -18.97
N GLU A 76 8.72 -3.78 -19.39
CA GLU A 76 7.76 -4.13 -20.44
C GLU A 76 8.44 -4.33 -21.79
N ALA A 77 9.41 -3.50 -22.14
CA ALA A 77 10.22 -3.66 -23.34
C ALA A 77 10.92 -5.03 -23.35
N GLN A 78 11.56 -5.39 -22.24
CA GLN A 78 12.25 -6.67 -22.08
C GLN A 78 11.31 -7.87 -22.24
N ASN A 79 10.12 -7.81 -21.64
CA ASN A 79 9.10 -8.86 -21.78
C ASN A 79 8.61 -9.03 -23.22
N LYS A 80 8.73 -7.99 -24.05
CA LYS A 80 8.36 -7.99 -25.46
C LYS A 80 9.53 -8.26 -26.40
N GLY A 81 10.74 -8.44 -25.87
CA GLY A 81 11.95 -8.58 -26.67
C GLY A 81 12.32 -7.31 -27.44
N LEU A 82 11.95 -6.13 -26.93
CA LEU A 82 12.31 -4.81 -27.48
C LEU A 82 13.38 -4.15 -26.60
N THR A 83 14.18 -3.26 -27.18
CA THR A 83 15.01 -2.35 -26.36
C THR A 83 14.12 -1.34 -25.63
N ALA A 84 14.58 -0.86 -24.47
CA ALA A 84 13.83 0.12 -23.68
C ALA A 84 13.54 1.40 -24.48
N LEU A 85 14.49 1.84 -25.31
CA LEU A 85 14.37 3.04 -26.14
C LEU A 85 13.37 2.85 -27.30
N GLU A 86 13.41 1.72 -28.00
CA GLU A 86 12.44 1.40 -29.06
C GLU A 86 11.02 1.36 -28.49
N HIS A 87 10.83 0.64 -27.39
CA HIS A 87 9.53 0.55 -26.73
C HIS A 87 9.03 1.91 -26.28
N TYR A 88 9.88 2.74 -25.67
CA TYR A 88 9.53 4.11 -25.29
C TYR A 88 9.08 4.97 -26.47
N ASN A 89 9.83 4.95 -27.57
CA ASN A 89 9.50 5.73 -28.76
C ASN A 89 8.16 5.28 -29.38
N ASN A 90 7.88 3.97 -29.34
CA ASN A 90 6.61 3.43 -29.80
C ASN A 90 5.42 3.90 -28.94
N VAL A 91 5.64 4.13 -27.64
CA VAL A 91 4.61 4.52 -26.68
C VAL A 91 4.28 5.99 -26.75
N ILE A 92 5.31 6.83 -26.79
CA ILE A 92 5.13 8.29 -26.77
C ILE A 92 4.67 8.81 -28.13
N GLY A 93 4.86 8.04 -29.20
CA GLY A 93 4.49 8.48 -30.55
C GLY A 93 5.29 9.73 -30.89
N ASP A 94 6.56 9.57 -31.24
CA ASP A 94 7.31 10.69 -31.82
C ASP A 94 6.74 10.94 -33.24
N ASP A 95 5.61 11.65 -33.31
CA ASP A 95 4.90 12.01 -34.55
C ASP A 95 5.83 12.71 -35.57
N ASN A 96 6.95 13.26 -35.09
CA ASN A 96 7.95 13.96 -35.90
C ASN A 96 8.90 13.06 -36.72
N HIS A 97 8.75 11.72 -36.67
CA HIS A 97 9.60 10.81 -37.47
C HIS A 97 8.91 10.07 -38.61
N TYR A 98 7.62 10.35 -38.87
CA TYR A 98 6.90 9.80 -40.02
C TYR A 98 6.54 10.83 -41.10
N GLU A 99 7.32 11.89 -41.27
CA GLU A 99 7.26 12.76 -42.48
C GLU A 99 8.02 12.16 -43.70
N GLY A 100 8.26 10.86 -43.72
CA GLY A 100 8.78 10.15 -44.90
C GLY A 100 7.64 9.71 -45.81
N GLU A 101 7.68 10.10 -47.09
CA GLU A 101 6.72 9.80 -48.18
C GLU A 101 6.41 8.30 -48.41
N LEU A 102 5.82 7.61 -47.44
CA LEU A 102 5.27 6.27 -47.61
C LEU A 102 3.76 6.37 -47.53
N GLY A 103 3.16 6.44 -48.72
CA GLY A 103 1.78 6.09 -49.08
C GLY A 103 0.70 6.17 -48.00
N PHE A 104 -0.23 7.10 -48.19
CA PHE A 104 -1.59 7.11 -47.66
C PHE A 104 -2.10 5.71 -47.28
N GLY A 105 -2.14 5.40 -45.97
CA GLY A 105 -2.81 4.20 -45.46
C GLY A 105 -2.30 3.62 -44.14
N ALA A 106 -1.13 4.02 -43.64
CA ALA A 106 -0.69 3.61 -42.30
C ALA A 106 -1.21 4.64 -41.28
N GLU A 107 -2.28 4.29 -40.57
CA GLU A 107 -2.68 5.03 -39.36
C GLU A 107 -1.46 5.12 -38.42
N PRO A 108 -1.24 6.27 -37.74
CA PRO A 108 -0.19 6.39 -36.74
C PRO A 108 -0.54 5.43 -35.60
N SER A 109 -0.02 4.20 -35.68
CA SER A 109 -0.20 3.15 -34.69
C SER A 109 0.73 3.41 -33.50
N GLY A 110 0.67 4.64 -32.97
CA GLY A 110 1.25 4.98 -31.68
C GLY A 110 0.68 4.02 -30.67
N ILE A 111 1.55 3.35 -29.94
CA ILE A 111 1.12 2.31 -29.03
C ILE A 111 0.57 2.96 -27.76
N GLN A 112 -0.75 3.10 -27.69
CA GLN A 112 -1.43 3.74 -26.58
C GLN A 112 -1.49 2.82 -25.35
N TYR A 113 -0.85 3.25 -24.26
CA TYR A 113 -0.93 2.58 -22.96
C TYR A 113 -2.27 2.86 -22.26
N PRO A 114 -2.92 1.86 -21.64
CA PRO A 114 -2.41 0.52 -21.40
C PRO A 114 -2.76 -0.45 -22.54
N TYR A 115 -1.90 -1.44 -22.78
CA TYR A 115 -2.20 -2.54 -23.70
C TYR A 115 -3.38 -3.42 -23.27
N CYS A 116 -3.68 -3.38 -21.98
CA CYS A 116 -4.55 -4.32 -21.30
C CYS A 116 -5.35 -3.55 -20.25
N SER A 117 -6.61 -3.89 -20.07
CA SER A 117 -7.49 -3.21 -19.13
C SER A 117 -6.92 -3.24 -17.70
N TRP A 118 -6.68 -4.44 -17.18
CA TRP A 118 -6.19 -4.64 -15.82
C TRP A 118 -4.91 -5.46 -15.82
N ARG A 119 -3.97 -5.07 -14.97
CA ARG A 119 -2.81 -5.91 -14.63
C ARG A 119 -2.94 -6.34 -13.19
N TYR A 120 -2.90 -7.66 -12.99
CA TYR A 120 -3.10 -8.24 -11.68
C TYR A 120 -2.03 -7.73 -10.70
N MET A 121 -2.50 -7.17 -9.59
CA MET A 121 -1.67 -6.75 -8.47
C MET A 121 -2.07 -7.48 -7.20
N TYR A 122 -1.55 -8.70 -7.08
CA TYR A 122 -1.14 -9.21 -5.78
C TYR A 122 -2.21 -9.31 -4.67
N SER A 123 -2.63 -10.54 -4.40
CA SER A 123 -2.99 -10.96 -3.05
C SER A 123 -1.74 -11.57 -2.42
N GLN A 124 -1.34 -11.12 -1.22
CA GLN A 124 -0.21 -11.70 -0.48
C GLN A 124 -0.36 -13.20 -0.22
N LEU A 125 -1.57 -13.74 -0.33
CA LEU A 125 -1.85 -15.14 -0.04
C LEU A 125 -1.02 -16.10 -0.90
N ASN A 126 -0.60 -15.69 -2.12
CA ASN A 126 0.04 -16.61 -3.07
C ASN A 126 1.41 -16.17 -3.61
N ARG A 127 1.85 -14.91 -3.44
CA ARG A 127 3.16 -14.42 -3.92
C ARG A 127 3.69 -13.38 -2.93
N SER A 128 4.97 -13.05 -2.94
CA SER A 128 5.57 -11.97 -2.11
C SER A 128 6.00 -10.71 -2.88
N ASN A 129 6.11 -10.83 -4.20
CA ASN A 129 6.77 -9.82 -5.03
C ASN A 129 5.75 -9.16 -5.98
N SER A 130 5.07 -8.11 -5.50
CA SER A 130 4.31 -7.20 -6.37
C SER A 130 5.27 -6.19 -7.00
N ALA A 131 5.14 -5.96 -8.31
CA ALA A 131 5.99 -5.02 -9.06
C ALA A 131 5.71 -3.54 -8.76
N TRP A 132 4.72 -3.29 -7.92
CA TRP A 132 4.14 -1.99 -7.70
C TRP A 132 4.33 -1.58 -6.25
N ASN A 133 4.87 -0.38 -6.07
CA ASN A 133 5.31 0.16 -4.80
C ASN A 133 4.12 0.63 -3.93
N VAL A 134 3.22 -0.28 -3.56
CA VAL A 134 2.14 0.01 -2.61
C VAL A 134 2.79 0.24 -1.24
N ALA A 135 2.58 1.42 -0.66
CA ALA A 135 3.30 1.84 0.56
C ALA A 135 3.15 0.81 1.69
N PHE A 136 1.93 0.29 1.86
CA PHE A 136 1.56 -0.67 2.89
C PHE A 136 0.48 -1.62 2.35
N PRO A 137 0.84 -2.75 1.70
CA PRO A 137 -0.17 -3.69 1.23
C PRO A 137 -0.88 -4.38 2.41
N ASP A 138 -2.11 -4.85 2.21
CA ASP A 138 -2.79 -5.79 3.14
C ASP A 138 -2.66 -7.21 2.60
N GLN A 139 -2.67 -8.20 3.49
CA GLN A 139 -2.92 -9.58 3.04
C GLN A 139 -4.40 -9.84 2.76
N ASN A 140 -5.28 -9.10 3.44
CA ASN A 140 -6.71 -9.24 3.33
C ASN A 140 -7.31 -8.30 2.26
N SER A 141 -6.50 -7.85 1.30
CA SER A 141 -6.95 -6.96 0.23
C SER A 141 -6.39 -7.38 -1.10
N ILE A 142 -7.14 -7.06 -2.15
CA ILE A 142 -6.73 -7.25 -3.53
C ILE A 142 -6.53 -5.88 -4.16
N TYR A 143 -5.47 -5.76 -4.94
CA TYR A 143 -5.18 -4.56 -5.69
C TYR A 143 -5.24 -4.90 -7.18
N HIS A 144 -5.80 -4.03 -7.98
CA HIS A 144 -5.60 -4.05 -9.43
C HIS A 144 -5.04 -2.71 -9.82
N ALA A 145 -4.02 -2.69 -10.68
CA ALA A 145 -3.54 -1.42 -11.20
C ALA A 145 -3.24 -1.45 -12.68
N SER A 146 -3.20 -0.26 -13.25
CA SER A 146 -2.84 -0.01 -14.63
C SER A 146 -2.03 1.27 -14.73
N LEU A 147 -1.00 1.28 -15.57
CA LEU A 147 -0.32 2.50 -16.00
C LEU A 147 -0.93 2.91 -17.33
N VAL A 148 -1.46 4.13 -17.37
CA VAL A 148 -2.19 4.67 -18.51
C VAL A 148 -1.45 5.90 -19.01
N TYR A 149 -1.30 6.03 -20.33
CA TYR A 149 -0.90 7.28 -20.97
C TYR A 149 -2.15 8.01 -21.45
N PHE A 150 -2.29 9.28 -21.10
CA PHE A 150 -3.52 10.04 -21.27
C PHE A 150 -3.25 11.43 -21.85
N ASN A 151 -4.10 11.87 -22.76
CA ASN A 151 -4.13 13.23 -23.31
C ASN A 151 -5.38 13.97 -22.81
N GLU A 152 -5.42 15.29 -22.95
CA GLU A 152 -6.48 16.16 -22.44
C GLU A 152 -7.88 15.76 -22.94
N ASP A 153 -7.95 15.38 -24.22
CA ASP A 153 -9.20 15.00 -24.89
C ASP A 153 -9.49 13.48 -24.80
N ASP A 154 -8.62 12.68 -24.16
CA ASP A 154 -8.89 11.25 -23.99
C ASP A 154 -10.02 11.04 -22.96
N GLU A 155 -10.75 9.94 -23.13
CA GLU A 155 -11.74 9.48 -22.15
C GLU A 155 -11.49 8.01 -21.84
N PHE A 156 -11.44 7.67 -20.56
CA PHE A 156 -11.39 6.29 -20.09
C PHE A 156 -12.71 5.92 -19.42
N VAL A 157 -13.23 4.74 -19.71
CA VAL A 157 -14.54 4.32 -19.20
C VAL A 157 -14.44 2.94 -18.62
N ILE A 158 -14.83 2.81 -17.36
CA ILE A 158 -14.81 1.58 -16.59
C ILE A 158 -16.26 1.20 -16.29
N LYS A 159 -16.70 0.05 -16.82
CA LYS A 159 -18.06 -0.46 -16.60
C LYS A 159 -18.04 -1.83 -15.98
N GLY A 160 -18.74 -1.99 -14.87
CA GLY A 160 -18.99 -3.27 -14.23
C GLY A 160 -20.48 -3.56 -14.10
N PRO A 161 -20.91 -4.82 -14.25
CA PRO A 161 -22.32 -5.18 -14.11
C PRO A 161 -22.83 -5.05 -12.68
N ASN A 162 -21.94 -5.12 -11.68
CA ASN A 162 -22.26 -5.03 -10.27
C ASN A 162 -21.13 -4.36 -9.50
N ILE A 163 -21.48 -3.55 -8.50
CA ILE A 163 -20.53 -3.07 -7.49
C ILE A 163 -19.94 -4.28 -6.71
N PRO A 164 -18.62 -4.33 -6.44
CA PRO A 164 -17.98 -5.45 -5.75
C PRO A 164 -18.59 -5.78 -4.38
N TYR A 165 -18.59 -7.07 -4.04
CA TYR A 165 -19.07 -7.61 -2.77
C TYR A 165 -17.94 -7.76 -1.75
N VAL A 166 -17.52 -6.63 -1.18
CA VAL A 166 -16.41 -6.54 -0.23
C VAL A 166 -16.78 -5.60 0.92
N ARG A 167 -15.94 -5.50 1.97
CA ARG A 167 -16.24 -4.57 3.06
C ARG A 167 -15.96 -3.12 2.68
N TYR A 168 -14.97 -2.91 1.81
CA TYR A 168 -14.62 -1.61 1.29
C TYR A 168 -13.99 -1.74 -0.10
N PHE A 169 -14.33 -0.83 -1.01
CA PHE A 169 -13.56 -0.66 -2.23
C PHE A 169 -13.39 0.80 -2.65
N SER A 170 -12.33 1.03 -3.42
CA SER A 170 -12.00 2.36 -3.95
C SER A 170 -11.34 2.23 -5.31
N LEU A 171 -11.60 3.20 -6.19
CA LEU A 171 -10.84 3.45 -7.39
C LEU A 171 -10.11 4.80 -7.24
N GLN A 172 -8.79 4.80 -7.39
CA GLN A 172 -7.95 5.98 -7.18
C GLN A 172 -6.98 6.18 -8.34
N THR A 173 -6.76 7.43 -8.74
CA THR A 173 -5.76 7.80 -9.74
C THR A 173 -4.56 8.46 -9.07
N TYR A 174 -3.38 8.27 -9.65
CA TYR A 174 -2.13 8.85 -9.18
C TYR A 174 -1.33 9.42 -10.32
N ASP A 175 -0.61 10.50 -10.04
CA ASP A 175 0.37 11.05 -10.95
C ASP A 175 1.63 10.14 -11.02
N PRO A 176 2.58 10.44 -11.92
CA PRO A 176 3.83 9.70 -12.02
C PRO A 176 4.70 9.70 -10.75
N THR A 177 4.46 10.62 -9.81
CA THR A 177 5.16 10.70 -8.52
C THR A 177 4.50 9.85 -7.43
N ALA A 178 3.43 9.13 -7.77
CA ALA A 178 2.54 8.41 -6.88
C ALA A 178 1.76 9.30 -5.90
N ALA A 179 1.58 10.58 -6.24
CA ALA A 179 0.66 11.46 -5.52
C ALA A 179 -0.77 11.19 -6.00
N SER A 180 -1.72 11.05 -5.06
CA SER A 180 -3.14 10.84 -5.39
C SER A 180 -3.67 12.06 -6.14
N LEU A 181 -4.36 11.83 -7.25
CA LEU A 181 -5.03 12.86 -8.04
C LEU A 181 -6.51 12.93 -7.67
N ASP A 182 -7.21 11.80 -7.72
CA ASP A 182 -8.64 11.73 -7.44
C ASP A 182 -9.05 10.33 -6.95
N SER A 183 -10.26 10.22 -6.40
CA SER A 183 -10.81 8.98 -5.87
C SER A 183 -12.34 8.88 -5.99
N VAL A 184 -12.83 7.69 -6.31
CA VAL A 184 -14.23 7.30 -6.20
C VAL A 184 -14.27 6.09 -5.28
N ILE A 185 -15.03 6.22 -4.20
CA ILE A 185 -15.13 5.23 -3.14
C ILE A 185 -16.54 4.66 -3.07
N ASP A 186 -16.66 3.48 -2.49
CA ASP A 186 -17.83 2.60 -2.57
C ASP A 186 -19.20 3.28 -2.40
N TYR A 187 -19.42 4.02 -1.33
CA TYR A 187 -20.71 4.65 -0.99
C TYR A 187 -21.01 5.89 -1.83
N GLN A 188 -19.97 6.55 -2.37
CA GLN A 188 -20.13 7.70 -3.27
C GLN A 188 -20.58 7.27 -4.66
N MET A 189 -20.30 6.01 -5.01
CA MET A 189 -20.63 5.49 -6.32
C MET A 189 -22.14 5.47 -6.52
N ARG A 190 -22.59 6.03 -7.64
CA ARG A 190 -23.98 5.88 -8.06
C ARG A 190 -24.08 4.77 -9.09
N THR A 191 -25.11 3.95 -8.96
CA THR A 191 -25.43 2.91 -9.93
C THR A 191 -26.05 3.51 -11.19
N GLU A 192 -25.95 2.79 -12.31
CA GLU A 192 -26.69 3.15 -13.52
C GLU A 192 -28.20 3.09 -13.26
N PHE A 193 -28.98 3.87 -14.01
CA PHE A 193 -30.42 3.94 -13.82
C PHE A 193 -31.09 2.57 -14.01
N ASN A 194 -31.89 2.14 -13.03
CA ASN A 194 -32.59 0.86 -12.99
C ASN A 194 -31.71 -0.41 -12.98
N SER A 195 -30.42 -0.31 -12.66
CA SER A 195 -29.56 -1.52 -12.64
C SER A 195 -29.46 -2.20 -11.28
N GLY A 196 -29.86 -1.53 -10.21
CA GLY A 196 -29.83 -2.02 -8.83
C GLY A 196 -29.45 -0.93 -7.83
N SER A 197 -29.31 -1.32 -6.58
CA SER A 197 -28.99 -0.40 -5.47
C SER A 197 -27.48 -0.40 -5.18
N ASN A 198 -26.99 0.66 -4.53
CA ASN A 198 -25.69 0.65 -3.89
C ASN A 198 -25.88 0.36 -2.40
N ALA A 199 -25.63 -0.88 -1.95
CA ALA A 199 -25.83 -1.20 -0.53
C ALA A 199 -24.78 -0.55 0.40
N TYR A 200 -23.72 0.04 -0.14
CA TYR A 200 -22.74 0.77 0.65
C TYR A 200 -23.29 2.09 1.17
N ASN A 201 -24.29 2.72 0.55
CA ASN A 201 -24.86 3.99 1.03
C ASN A 201 -26.29 3.86 1.56
N ASN A 202 -26.79 2.63 1.66
CA ASN A 202 -28.15 2.37 2.10
C ASN A 202 -28.25 1.05 2.89
N ALA A 203 -28.30 1.16 4.22
CA ALA A 203 -28.50 0.05 5.14
C ALA A 203 -29.72 -0.81 4.80
N THR A 204 -30.83 -0.21 4.36
CA THR A 204 -32.07 -0.94 4.03
C THR A 204 -31.86 -1.87 2.84
N CYS A 205 -31.00 -1.50 1.89
CA CYS A 205 -30.62 -2.37 0.78
C CYS A 205 -29.77 -3.56 1.27
N GLY A 206 -28.88 -3.33 2.23
CA GLY A 206 -28.12 -4.39 2.90
C GLY A 206 -29.03 -5.35 3.68
N GLU A 207 -29.97 -4.83 4.46
CA GLU A 207 -30.93 -5.63 5.22
C GLU A 207 -31.87 -6.44 4.31
N ALA A 208 -32.37 -5.82 3.22
CA ALA A 208 -33.20 -6.51 2.23
C ALA A 208 -32.41 -7.53 1.39
N GLY A 209 -31.09 -7.42 1.38
CA GLY A 209 -30.23 -8.21 0.52
C GLY A 209 -30.38 -7.83 -0.96
N ASP A 210 -30.59 -6.57 -1.28
CA ASP A 210 -30.72 -6.11 -2.66
C ASP A 210 -29.46 -6.43 -3.46
N ALA A 211 -29.64 -6.79 -4.74
CA ALA A 211 -28.53 -6.98 -5.66
C ALA A 211 -27.83 -5.64 -5.92
N GLN A 212 -26.50 -5.66 -5.97
CA GLN A 212 -25.71 -4.48 -6.31
C GLN A 212 -25.98 -4.06 -7.76
N GLY A 213 -26.17 -2.76 -8.00
CA GLY A 213 -26.35 -2.26 -9.37
C GLY A 213 -25.07 -2.21 -10.19
N SER A 214 -25.22 -2.05 -11.50
CA SER A 214 -24.10 -1.76 -12.41
C SER A 214 -23.54 -0.36 -12.20
N PHE A 215 -22.29 -0.15 -12.59
CA PHE A 215 -21.62 1.13 -12.49
C PHE A 215 -20.91 1.52 -13.78
N ASP A 216 -20.83 2.83 -14.02
CA ASP A 216 -20.07 3.48 -15.09
C ASP A 216 -19.22 4.57 -14.43
N ILE A 217 -17.90 4.44 -14.54
CA ILE A 217 -16.92 5.43 -14.07
C ILE A 217 -16.19 5.98 -15.28
N ARG A 218 -16.14 7.31 -15.37
CA ARG A 218 -15.41 8.05 -16.40
C ARG A 218 -14.14 8.62 -15.80
N ILE A 219 -13.02 8.45 -16.50
CA ILE A 219 -11.78 9.13 -16.19
C ILE A 219 -11.52 10.12 -17.32
N THR A 220 -11.41 11.39 -16.96
CA THR A 220 -11.09 12.49 -17.87
C THR A 220 -9.78 13.14 -17.41
N ALA A 221 -9.19 14.01 -18.23
CA ALA A 221 -7.90 14.59 -17.90
C ALA A 221 -7.91 15.32 -16.54
N HIS A 222 -8.96 16.07 -16.25
CA HIS A 222 -8.98 16.95 -15.07
C HIS A 222 -10.11 16.66 -14.08
N GLY A 223 -11.03 15.75 -14.39
CA GLY A 223 -12.19 15.43 -13.56
C GLY A 223 -13.14 16.63 -13.43
N MET A 224 -14.30 16.57 -14.08
CA MET A 224 -15.30 17.64 -14.03
C MET A 224 -16.50 17.32 -13.12
N LYS A 225 -16.29 16.52 -12.07
CA LYS A 225 -17.32 16.01 -11.14
C LYS A 225 -18.32 17.05 -10.63
N TYR A 226 -17.93 18.33 -10.57
CA TYR A 226 -18.77 19.45 -10.08
C TYR A 226 -19.20 20.45 -11.17
N SER A 227 -18.95 20.16 -12.44
CA SER A 227 -19.47 20.99 -13.54
C SER A 227 -20.87 20.52 -13.96
N ASP A 228 -21.67 21.41 -14.55
CA ASP A 228 -22.98 21.06 -15.13
C ASP A 228 -22.89 19.98 -16.24
N ASN A 229 -21.67 19.71 -16.74
CA ASN A 229 -21.35 18.71 -17.76
C ASN A 229 -20.58 17.49 -17.19
N GLY A 230 -20.42 17.40 -15.88
CA GLY A 230 -19.65 16.35 -15.22
C GLY A 230 -20.33 14.99 -15.27
N PHE A 231 -19.54 13.92 -15.20
CA PHE A 231 -20.08 12.58 -15.04
C PHE A 231 -20.34 12.27 -13.58
N ILE A 232 -21.33 11.41 -13.32
CA ILE A 232 -21.76 11.08 -11.96
C ILE A 232 -20.62 10.43 -11.15
N ASN A 233 -19.94 9.46 -11.74
CA ASN A 233 -18.74 8.85 -11.19
C ASN A 233 -17.56 9.26 -12.08
N GLU A 234 -16.90 10.37 -11.76
CA GLU A 234 -15.78 10.90 -12.54
C GLU A 234 -14.49 10.94 -11.72
N LEU A 235 -13.36 10.69 -12.38
CA LEU A 235 -12.00 10.78 -11.84
C LEU A 235 -11.10 11.65 -12.72
N ALA A 236 -10.21 12.43 -12.11
CA ALA A 236 -9.12 13.10 -12.81
C ALA A 236 -7.94 12.14 -13.11
N ALA A 237 -7.41 12.17 -14.33
CA ALA A 237 -6.21 11.42 -14.75
C ALA A 237 -4.92 12.22 -14.63
N LEU A 238 -4.96 13.55 -14.73
CA LEU A 238 -3.80 14.42 -14.84
C LEU A 238 -3.90 15.62 -13.87
N PRO A 239 -2.77 16.14 -13.37
CA PRO A 239 -2.71 17.44 -12.72
C PRO A 239 -3.32 18.55 -13.60
N LEU A 240 -3.92 19.58 -12.99
CA LEU A 240 -4.58 20.70 -13.69
C LEU A 240 -3.66 21.48 -14.64
N ASP A 241 -2.34 21.42 -14.44
CA ASP A 241 -1.33 22.11 -15.26
C ASP A 241 -0.76 21.24 -16.39
N ARG A 242 -1.31 20.03 -16.62
CA ARG A 242 -0.82 19.08 -17.62
C ARG A 242 -1.91 18.64 -18.59
N SER A 243 -1.69 18.87 -19.89
CA SER A 243 -2.57 18.39 -20.96
C SER A 243 -2.30 16.96 -21.40
N HIS A 244 -1.18 16.35 -20.98
CA HIS A 244 -0.87 14.97 -21.30
C HIS A 244 0.12 14.39 -20.30
N GLY A 245 0.14 13.07 -20.18
CA GLY A 245 1.11 12.38 -19.34
C GLY A 245 0.68 10.97 -18.94
N PHE A 246 1.49 10.36 -18.09
CA PHE A 246 1.16 9.10 -17.47
C PHE A 246 0.39 9.30 -16.17
N PHE A 247 -0.48 8.35 -15.86
CA PHE A 247 -1.07 8.20 -14.53
C PHE A 247 -1.21 6.72 -14.18
N PHE A 248 -1.36 6.44 -12.89
CA PHE A 248 -1.66 5.11 -12.39
C PHE A 248 -3.10 5.04 -11.92
N LEU A 249 -3.81 4.00 -12.33
CA LEU A 249 -5.14 3.65 -11.85
C LEU A 249 -5.01 2.51 -10.83
N PHE A 250 -5.62 2.62 -9.66
CA PHE A 250 -5.69 1.58 -8.64
C PHE A 250 -7.13 1.28 -8.25
N LEU A 251 -7.55 0.03 -8.39
CA LEU A 251 -8.72 -0.53 -7.73
C LEU A 251 -8.24 -1.28 -6.48
N ARG A 252 -8.85 -0.98 -5.33
CA ARG A 252 -8.57 -1.67 -4.06
C ARG A 252 -9.84 -2.33 -3.57
N LEU A 253 -9.76 -3.61 -3.23
CA LEU A 253 -10.83 -4.41 -2.68
C LEU A 253 -10.39 -4.92 -1.31
N TYR A 254 -11.03 -4.46 -0.23
CA TYR A 254 -10.68 -4.84 1.14
C TYR A 254 -11.67 -5.83 1.71
N ASP A 255 -11.13 -6.89 2.29
CA ASP A 255 -11.86 -8.01 2.86
C ASP A 255 -12.87 -8.63 1.88
N PRO A 256 -12.38 -9.26 0.78
CA PRO A 256 -13.21 -10.15 -0.01
C PRO A 256 -13.63 -11.31 0.88
N GLN A 257 -14.86 -11.25 1.38
CA GLN A 257 -15.40 -12.22 2.32
C GLN A 257 -15.24 -13.65 1.78
N PRO A 258 -15.12 -14.68 2.64
CA PRO A 258 -15.19 -16.06 2.16
C PRO A 258 -16.50 -16.28 1.38
N TYR A 259 -16.47 -17.15 0.38
CA TYR A 259 -17.69 -17.52 -0.33
C TYR A 259 -18.67 -18.11 0.69
N PRO A 260 -19.93 -17.67 0.73
CA PRO A 260 -20.92 -18.20 1.65
C PRO A 260 -21.09 -19.70 1.43
N GLU A 261 -21.11 -20.48 2.51
CA GLU A 261 -21.44 -21.91 2.45
C GLU A 261 -22.92 -22.10 2.03
N ASP A 262 -23.24 -23.26 1.45
CA ASP A 262 -24.40 -23.60 0.58
C ASP A 262 -25.85 -23.34 1.10
N ASN A 263 -26.08 -22.61 2.18
CA ASN A 263 -27.43 -22.34 2.70
C ASN A 263 -27.79 -20.86 2.88
N ASP A 264 -26.89 -19.93 2.59
CA ASP A 264 -27.19 -18.50 2.76
C ASP A 264 -27.93 -17.91 1.56
N SER A 265 -28.78 -16.91 1.83
CA SER A 265 -29.52 -16.16 0.80
C SER A 265 -28.59 -15.47 -0.22
N TRP A 266 -27.30 -15.42 0.07
CA TRP A 266 -26.27 -14.71 -0.67
C TRP A 266 -25.63 -15.56 -1.77
N SER A 267 -25.35 -16.84 -1.51
CA SER A 267 -24.84 -17.76 -2.55
C SER A 267 -25.80 -17.80 -3.74
N LYS A 268 -27.11 -17.93 -3.48
CA LYS A 268 -28.17 -17.92 -4.51
C LYS A 268 -28.19 -16.64 -5.38
N LYS A 269 -27.67 -15.52 -4.89
CA LYS A 269 -27.59 -14.25 -5.63
C LYS A 269 -26.31 -14.14 -6.45
N MET A 270 -25.19 -14.68 -5.94
CA MET A 270 -23.89 -14.61 -6.60
C MET A 270 -23.67 -15.74 -7.60
N SER A 271 -24.16 -16.96 -7.34
CA SER A 271 -23.93 -18.12 -8.20
C SER A 271 -24.29 -17.87 -9.67
N PRO A 272 -25.44 -17.25 -10.02
CA PRO A 272 -25.76 -16.99 -11.42
C PRO A 272 -24.74 -16.08 -12.12
N MET A 273 -24.24 -15.06 -11.42
CA MET A 273 -23.25 -14.12 -11.95
C MET A 273 -21.87 -14.78 -12.04
N ILE A 274 -21.49 -15.59 -11.04
CA ILE A 274 -20.23 -16.33 -11.07
C ILE A 274 -20.24 -17.34 -12.21
N ASP A 275 -21.34 -18.08 -12.39
CA ASP A 275 -21.53 -19.01 -13.50
C ASP A 275 -21.47 -18.30 -14.86
N GLU A 276 -22.07 -17.10 -14.97
CA GLU A 276 -22.05 -16.29 -16.20
C GLU A 276 -20.63 -15.80 -16.53
N CYS A 277 -19.87 -15.35 -15.53
CA CYS A 277 -18.60 -14.66 -15.77
C CYS A 277 -17.36 -15.57 -15.72
N TYR A 278 -17.42 -16.66 -14.97
CA TYR A 278 -16.31 -17.58 -14.78
C TYR A 278 -16.62 -19.02 -15.25
N GLY A 279 -17.89 -19.31 -15.57
CA GLY A 279 -18.34 -20.67 -15.88
C GLY A 279 -18.62 -21.49 -14.62
N VAL A 280 -18.97 -22.77 -14.82
CA VAL A 280 -19.38 -23.69 -13.74
C VAL A 280 -18.31 -23.78 -12.64
N GLU A 281 -18.76 -23.93 -11.40
CA GLU A 281 -17.93 -24.00 -10.19
C GLU A 281 -16.69 -24.90 -10.34
N GLY A 282 -15.52 -24.28 -10.17
CA GLY A 282 -14.20 -24.90 -10.09
C GLY A 282 -13.30 -24.04 -9.21
N VAL A 283 -12.32 -24.65 -8.53
CA VAL A 283 -11.47 -23.93 -7.55
C VAL A 283 -10.80 -22.69 -8.16
N GLU A 284 -10.31 -22.80 -9.39
CA GLU A 284 -9.67 -21.68 -10.11
C GLU A 284 -10.66 -20.54 -10.41
N ASN A 285 -11.90 -20.88 -10.80
CA ASN A 285 -12.96 -19.91 -11.07
C ASN A 285 -13.37 -19.16 -9.79
N MET A 286 -13.43 -19.86 -8.66
CA MET A 286 -13.76 -19.27 -7.36
C MET A 286 -12.65 -18.36 -6.84
N GLU A 287 -11.37 -18.73 -7.04
CA GLU A 287 -10.26 -17.84 -6.74
C GLU A 287 -10.30 -16.57 -7.59
N GLU A 288 -10.58 -16.69 -8.88
CA GLU A 288 -10.69 -15.54 -9.78
C GLU A 288 -11.89 -14.67 -9.42
N ALA A 289 -13.06 -15.24 -9.14
CA ALA A 289 -14.22 -14.50 -8.64
C ALA A 289 -13.87 -13.72 -7.36
N LYS A 290 -13.20 -14.37 -6.39
CA LYS A 290 -12.74 -13.70 -5.17
C LYS A 290 -11.81 -12.53 -5.46
N ARG A 291 -10.92 -12.63 -6.45
CA ARG A 291 -10.00 -11.54 -6.86
C ARG A 291 -10.72 -10.30 -7.37
N TRP A 292 -11.95 -10.44 -7.82
CA TRP A 292 -12.79 -9.33 -8.26
C TRP A 292 -13.83 -8.92 -7.22
N GLY A 293 -13.74 -9.44 -5.99
CA GLY A 293 -14.75 -9.16 -4.96
C GLY A 293 -16.08 -9.80 -5.31
N TRP A 294 -16.04 -11.02 -5.84
CA TRP A 294 -17.18 -11.83 -6.23
C TRP A 294 -18.07 -11.22 -7.32
N VAL A 295 -17.55 -10.32 -8.15
CA VAL A 295 -18.25 -9.77 -9.33
C VAL A 295 -17.44 -10.01 -10.59
N CYS A 296 -18.07 -9.86 -11.76
CA CYS A 296 -17.36 -9.94 -13.04
C CYS A 296 -16.29 -8.84 -13.15
N PRO A 297 -15.16 -9.11 -13.82
CA PRO A 297 -14.14 -8.08 -14.06
C PRO A 297 -14.75 -6.92 -14.86
N PRO A 298 -14.58 -5.66 -14.42
CA PRO A 298 -15.11 -4.52 -15.15
C PRO A 298 -14.37 -4.32 -16.48
N THR A 299 -15.15 -3.99 -17.51
CA THR A 299 -14.65 -3.65 -18.85
C THR A 299 -14.04 -2.26 -18.87
N LEU A 300 -12.92 -2.10 -19.57
CA LEU A 300 -12.26 -0.80 -19.78
C LEU A 300 -12.33 -0.43 -21.25
N LYS A 301 -12.79 0.78 -21.51
CA LYS A 301 -12.84 1.37 -22.85
C LYS A 301 -12.08 2.68 -22.86
N ARG A 302 -11.44 2.99 -23.97
CA ARG A 302 -10.74 4.24 -24.20
C ARG A 302 -11.25 4.87 -25.48
N THR A 303 -11.59 6.15 -25.41
CA THR A 303 -11.77 7.00 -26.58
C THR A 303 -10.39 7.52 -26.99
N ASN A 304 -9.96 7.26 -28.23
CA ASN A 304 -8.76 7.87 -28.78
C ASN A 304 -9.12 9.23 -29.39
N THR A 305 -8.44 10.29 -28.95
CA THR A 305 -8.60 11.68 -29.41
C THR A 305 -8.58 11.86 -30.92
N HIS A 306 -7.79 11.07 -31.64
CA HIS A 306 -7.60 11.22 -33.09
C HIS A 306 -8.75 10.61 -33.90
N SER A 307 -9.36 9.54 -33.41
CA SER A 307 -10.40 8.81 -34.13
C SER A 307 -11.80 9.07 -33.59
N GLY A 308 -11.92 9.54 -32.35
CA GLY A 308 -13.18 9.58 -31.60
C GLY A 308 -13.79 8.19 -31.37
N LEU A 309 -13.06 7.11 -31.71
CA LEU A 309 -13.55 5.75 -31.57
C LEU A 309 -13.25 5.22 -30.17
N MET A 310 -14.30 4.72 -29.54
CA MET A 310 -14.22 3.97 -28.29
C MET A 310 -13.73 2.55 -28.56
N THR A 311 -12.53 2.24 -28.06
CA THR A 311 -11.91 0.94 -28.18
C THR A 311 -11.93 0.24 -26.83
N GLU A 312 -12.45 -0.99 -26.79
CA GLU A 312 -12.37 -1.82 -25.60
C GLU A 312 -10.96 -2.39 -25.44
N LEU A 313 -10.38 -2.19 -24.26
CA LEU A 313 -9.06 -2.69 -23.93
C LEU A 313 -9.15 -4.16 -23.56
N PRO A 314 -8.33 -5.03 -24.17
CA PRO A 314 -8.40 -6.45 -23.90
C PRO A 314 -8.08 -6.73 -22.44
N TYR A 315 -8.83 -7.66 -21.84
CA TYR A 315 -8.46 -8.23 -20.55
C TYR A 315 -7.25 -9.13 -20.74
N CYS A 316 -6.09 -8.69 -20.23
CA CYS A 316 -4.91 -9.52 -20.22
C CYS A 316 -4.59 -9.89 -18.78
N VAL A 317 -4.94 -11.11 -18.38
CA VAL A 317 -4.23 -11.74 -17.27
C VAL A 317 -2.84 -12.07 -17.81
N ALA A 318 -1.90 -11.14 -17.71
CA ALA A 318 -0.51 -11.49 -17.89
C ALA A 318 -0.16 -12.40 -16.71
N GLY A 319 -0.22 -13.71 -16.94
CA GLY A 319 0.42 -14.69 -16.08
C GLY A 319 1.90 -14.34 -16.06
N ARG A 320 2.33 -13.53 -15.09
CA ARG A 320 3.76 -13.41 -14.84
C ARG A 320 4.21 -14.78 -14.39
N ASP A 321 5.01 -15.42 -15.25
CA ASP A 321 5.78 -16.60 -14.91
C ASP A 321 6.49 -16.37 -13.58
N ASN A 322 6.49 -17.39 -12.74
CA ASN A 322 7.02 -17.42 -11.37
C ASN A 322 8.51 -17.02 -11.25
N ASN A 323 9.18 -16.72 -12.37
CA ASN A 323 10.63 -16.59 -12.46
C ASN A 323 11.14 -15.14 -12.46
N PHE A 324 10.27 -14.13 -12.56
CA PHE A 324 10.72 -12.74 -12.51
C PHE A 324 10.84 -12.25 -11.07
N LYS A 325 12.03 -12.49 -10.51
CA LYS A 325 12.57 -11.79 -9.35
C LYS A 325 12.66 -10.30 -9.66
N ASN A 326 11.71 -9.51 -9.19
CA ASN A 326 11.72 -8.06 -9.38
C ASN A 326 11.23 -7.33 -8.14
N TYR A 327 12.20 -7.01 -7.29
CA TYR A 327 12.65 -5.67 -6.93
C TYR A 327 13.06 -5.68 -5.46
N ASN A 328 14.37 -5.61 -5.20
CA ASN A 328 14.88 -4.98 -3.97
C ASN A 328 14.57 -3.46 -4.05
N GLN A 329 13.29 -3.09 -4.14
CA GLN A 329 12.80 -1.71 -4.14
C GLN A 329 12.60 -1.18 -2.74
N GLY A 330 12.82 -2.00 -1.71
CA GLY A 330 13.01 -1.48 -0.37
C GLY A 330 14.08 -0.41 -0.44
N ALA A 331 13.70 0.84 -0.20
CA ALA A 331 14.68 1.83 0.21
C ALA A 331 15.55 1.15 1.28
N ALA A 332 16.88 1.33 1.22
CA ALA A 332 17.77 0.76 2.23
C ALA A 332 17.12 1.02 3.60
N PRO A 333 16.82 -0.03 4.39
CA PRO A 333 15.93 0.07 5.54
C PRO A 333 16.27 1.33 6.29
N GLY A 334 15.31 2.26 6.39
CA GLY A 334 15.54 3.48 7.15
C GLY A 334 15.95 3.02 8.54
N ARG A 335 17.24 3.10 8.87
CA ARG A 335 17.83 2.42 10.04
C ARG A 335 17.17 2.88 11.34
N LEU A 336 16.62 4.08 11.34
CA LEU A 336 16.10 4.75 12.52
C LEU A 336 14.60 4.51 12.70
N CYS A 337 14.24 3.84 13.80
CA CYS A 337 12.92 4.05 14.38
C CYS A 337 12.85 5.51 14.83
N LEU A 338 11.91 6.28 14.27
CA LEU A 338 11.76 7.69 14.63
C LEU A 338 11.41 7.87 16.11
N LEU A 339 10.77 6.85 16.71
CA LEU A 339 10.34 6.83 18.10
C LEU A 339 10.93 5.64 18.83
N ARG A 340 11.18 5.83 20.14
CA ARG A 340 11.83 4.81 20.97
C ARG A 340 10.85 3.67 21.24
N PRO A 341 11.29 2.40 21.26
CA PRO A 341 10.48 1.30 21.77
C PRO A 341 9.98 1.62 23.19
N ASN A 342 8.77 1.21 23.53
CA ASN A 342 8.15 1.41 24.85
C ASN A 342 7.99 2.87 25.31
N SER A 343 8.21 3.84 24.42
CA SER A 343 7.80 5.22 24.65
C SER A 343 6.28 5.34 24.77
N LYS A 344 5.81 6.48 25.27
CA LYS A 344 4.37 6.76 25.32
C LYS A 344 3.73 6.82 23.93
N ASP A 345 4.55 6.99 22.89
CA ASP A 345 4.17 7.24 21.50
C ASP A 345 4.79 6.21 20.53
N ASN A 346 4.56 4.91 20.76
CA ASN A 346 5.20 3.86 19.93
C ASN A 346 4.50 3.64 18.58
N LEU A 347 3.38 4.30 18.34
CA LEU A 347 2.70 4.31 17.07
C LEU A 347 2.82 5.71 16.47
N PHE A 348 3.18 5.79 15.19
CA PHE A 348 3.29 7.07 14.52
C PHE A 348 2.78 6.98 13.08
N LEU A 349 2.15 8.05 12.59
CA LEU A 349 1.80 8.13 11.17
C LEU A 349 3.11 8.06 10.34
N PRO A 350 3.23 7.46 9.18
CA PRO A 350 4.43 7.67 8.37
C PRO A 350 4.54 9.17 7.98
N ALA A 351 5.75 9.74 7.97
CA ALA A 351 5.93 11.11 7.45
C ALA A 351 5.78 11.08 5.92
N ASN A 352 4.89 11.90 5.36
CA ASN A 352 4.54 11.88 3.94
C ASN A 352 5.74 12.14 3.02
N ASP A 353 6.69 12.98 3.45
CA ASP A 353 7.86 13.36 2.66
C ASP A 353 8.82 12.19 2.36
N ASN A 354 8.75 11.10 3.14
CA ASN A 354 9.55 9.89 2.90
C ASN A 354 8.78 8.83 2.08
N MET A 355 7.55 9.13 1.64
CA MET A 355 6.69 8.21 0.88
C MET A 355 6.60 8.52 -0.61
N HIS A 356 7.46 9.41 -1.13
CA HIS A 356 7.52 9.69 -2.56
C HIS A 356 7.73 8.42 -3.40
N GLY A 357 6.93 8.27 -4.45
CA GLY A 357 6.96 7.10 -5.32
C GLY A 357 6.24 5.87 -4.76
N MET A 358 5.42 6.02 -3.70
CA MET A 358 4.59 4.94 -3.15
C MET A 358 3.08 5.20 -3.25
N PHE A 359 2.32 4.18 -3.64
CA PHE A 359 0.86 4.25 -3.80
C PHE A 359 0.15 4.00 -2.47
N ARG A 360 -0.08 5.05 -1.68
CA ARG A 360 -0.89 5.00 -0.44
C ARG A 360 -2.38 4.96 -0.76
N ASN A 361 -3.18 4.26 0.04
CA ASN A 361 -4.63 4.45 0.00
C ASN A 361 -4.95 5.80 0.66
N HIS A 362 -5.61 6.71 -0.06
CA HIS A 362 -6.00 8.01 0.47
C HIS A 362 -7.03 7.91 1.60
N ASP A 363 -7.83 6.83 1.61
CA ASP A 363 -8.95 6.62 2.53
C ASP A 363 -8.56 5.83 3.80
N ALA A 364 -7.27 5.53 3.96
CA ALA A 364 -6.75 4.76 5.07
C ALA A 364 -5.76 5.56 5.91
N ASN A 365 -5.87 5.41 7.23
CA ASN A 365 -4.82 5.86 8.15
C ASN A 365 -3.91 4.69 8.50
N TYR A 366 -2.63 5.02 8.66
CA TYR A 366 -1.57 4.05 8.93
C TYR A 366 -0.80 4.48 10.17
N LEU A 367 -0.68 3.60 11.15
CA LEU A 367 0.15 3.80 12.32
C LEU A 367 1.22 2.71 12.36
N ILE A 368 2.48 3.12 12.45
CA ILE A 368 3.62 2.21 12.47
C ILE A 368 4.25 2.24 13.85
N GLY A 369 4.52 1.04 14.40
CA GLY A 369 5.40 0.85 15.54
C GLY A 369 6.60 0.01 15.14
N CYS A 370 7.76 0.31 15.72
CA CYS A 370 8.96 -0.47 15.45
C CYS A 370 9.92 -0.59 16.62
N ALA A 371 10.77 -1.62 16.51
CA ALA A 371 11.95 -1.80 17.34
C ALA A 371 13.14 -2.26 16.49
N LEU A 372 14.34 -2.22 17.08
CA LEU A 372 15.57 -2.72 16.46
C LEU A 372 15.83 -4.14 16.95
N HIS A 373 16.03 -5.08 16.02
CA HIS A 373 16.53 -6.41 16.33
C HIS A 373 18.06 -6.32 16.47
N ASN A 374 18.63 -6.78 17.59
CA ASN A 374 20.04 -6.51 17.97
C ASN A 374 21.06 -7.29 17.15
N ARG A 375 21.15 -7.08 15.84
CA ARG A 375 22.10 -7.83 15.00
C ARG A 375 23.19 -7.00 14.34
N GLU A 376 23.13 -5.68 14.42
CA GLU A 376 24.33 -4.87 14.17
C GLU A 376 25.19 -4.85 15.43
N GLU A 377 25.80 -6.00 15.73
CA GLU A 377 27.11 -5.99 16.37
C GLU A 377 28.02 -5.11 15.50
N ASP A 378 28.30 -3.90 15.99
CA ASP A 378 29.56 -3.19 15.87
C ASP A 378 30.57 -3.86 14.89
N GLU A 379 30.37 -3.67 13.58
CA GLU A 379 31.49 -3.78 12.63
C GLU A 379 32.54 -2.69 12.90
N ASP A 380 32.21 -1.70 13.73
CA ASP A 380 33.17 -0.86 14.45
C ASP A 380 33.89 -1.68 15.55
N LYS A 381 34.70 -2.65 15.12
CA LYS A 381 35.59 -3.48 15.96
C LYS A 381 36.64 -2.68 16.76
N GLU A 382 36.63 -1.34 16.73
CA GLU A 382 37.68 -0.49 17.29
C GLU A 382 37.40 0.13 18.67
N LYS A 383 36.23 -0.07 19.29
CA LYS A 383 35.97 0.49 20.65
C LYS A 383 35.77 -0.60 21.73
N PRO A 384 36.86 -1.27 22.16
CA PRO A 384 36.81 -2.36 23.15
C PRO A 384 36.45 -1.92 24.59
N HIS A 385 36.27 -0.62 24.87
CA HIS A 385 36.14 -0.10 26.24
C HIS A 385 34.70 0.08 26.75
N LEU A 386 33.67 -0.25 25.95
CA LEU A 386 32.26 -0.18 26.35
C LEU A 386 31.58 -1.57 26.51
N ARG A 387 32.36 -2.67 26.54
CA ARG A 387 31.89 -4.07 26.63
C ARG A 387 31.31 -4.49 28.01
N GLY A 388 30.83 -3.55 28.81
CA GLY A 388 30.50 -3.82 30.22
C GLY A 388 29.07 -4.26 30.54
N ARG A 389 28.07 -3.96 29.72
CA ARG A 389 26.62 -4.17 29.96
C ARG A 389 25.94 -3.80 28.65
N THR A 390 25.33 -4.65 27.83
CA THR A 390 24.52 -5.85 28.04
C THR A 390 24.60 -6.65 26.74
N SER A 391 25.14 -7.87 26.77
CA SER A 391 24.91 -8.83 25.69
C SER A 391 23.41 -9.09 25.67
N ARG A 392 22.68 -8.48 24.73
CA ARG A 392 21.23 -8.68 24.59
C ARG A 392 21.01 -10.07 23.98
N THR A 393 21.13 -11.09 24.82
CA THR A 393 20.79 -12.46 24.46
C THR A 393 19.28 -12.59 24.50
N GLY A 394 18.65 -12.72 23.35
CA GLY A 394 17.21 -13.02 23.30
C GLY A 394 16.52 -12.50 22.05
N ASP A 395 15.45 -13.19 21.69
CA ASP A 395 14.62 -12.79 20.55
C ASP A 395 13.78 -11.57 20.89
N LEU A 396 13.54 -10.73 19.89
CA LEU A 396 12.66 -9.58 20.01
C LEU A 396 11.21 -10.05 19.94
N TRP A 397 10.40 -9.63 20.90
CA TRP A 397 8.96 -9.85 20.95
C TRP A 397 8.23 -8.53 21.10
N ALA A 398 6.99 -8.45 20.62
CA ALA A 398 6.12 -7.32 20.90
C ALA A 398 4.74 -7.79 21.31
N ARG A 399 4.21 -7.21 22.37
CA ARG A 399 2.84 -7.35 22.83
C ARG A 399 2.05 -6.16 22.33
N VAL A 400 1.01 -6.41 21.55
CA VAL A 400 0.08 -5.39 21.08
C VAL A 400 -1.24 -5.60 21.79
N ALA A 401 -1.72 -4.61 22.52
CA ALA A 401 -2.99 -4.70 23.23
C ALA A 401 -3.83 -3.45 23.02
N GLY A 402 -5.13 -3.64 22.83
CA GLY A 402 -6.06 -2.54 22.62
C GLY A 402 -7.51 -3.00 22.76
N GLU A 403 -8.42 -2.05 22.59
CA GLU A 403 -9.84 -2.32 22.45
C GLU A 403 -10.19 -2.28 20.97
N LEU A 404 -10.85 -3.33 20.47
CA LEU A 404 -11.28 -3.38 19.08
C LEU A 404 -12.49 -2.45 18.88
N PRO A 405 -12.46 -1.51 17.92
CA PRO A 405 -13.62 -0.69 17.61
C PRO A 405 -14.80 -1.55 17.12
N LEU A 406 -16.00 -0.98 17.13
CA LEU A 406 -17.11 -1.56 16.39
C LEU A 406 -16.80 -1.43 14.90
N THR A 407 -16.81 -2.56 14.18
CA THR A 407 -16.64 -2.58 12.73
C THR A 407 -17.86 -3.16 12.04
N ALA A 408 -18.07 -2.76 10.79
CA ALA A 408 -19.09 -3.36 9.95
C ALA A 408 -18.72 -4.83 9.67
N ASN A 409 -19.71 -5.72 9.64
CA ASN A 409 -19.47 -7.13 9.31
C ASN A 409 -19.37 -7.31 7.80
N SER A 410 -20.42 -6.94 7.08
CA SER A 410 -20.50 -7.08 5.63
C SER A 410 -21.52 -6.11 5.03
N LEU A 411 -21.73 -6.21 3.71
CA LEU A 411 -22.83 -5.51 3.05
C LEU A 411 -24.21 -6.00 3.49
N TYR A 412 -24.30 -7.24 3.98
CA TYR A 412 -25.56 -7.96 4.18
C TYR A 412 -25.72 -8.55 5.59
N ASP A 413 -24.73 -8.32 6.47
CA ASP A 413 -24.75 -8.74 7.86
C ASP A 413 -24.59 -7.51 8.76
N SER A 414 -25.49 -7.37 9.72
CA SER A 414 -25.43 -6.31 10.73
C SER A 414 -24.21 -6.47 11.64
N PRO A 415 -23.46 -5.40 11.98
CA PRO A 415 -23.62 -4.03 11.49
C PRO A 415 -23.30 -3.90 10.00
N TYR A 416 -24.24 -3.36 9.23
CA TYR A 416 -24.13 -3.25 7.77
C TYR A 416 -23.15 -2.15 7.39
N VAL A 417 -22.36 -2.36 6.33
CA VAL A 417 -21.46 -1.32 5.80
C VAL A 417 -22.22 -0.04 5.42
N GLY A 418 -23.45 -0.18 4.91
CA GLY A 418 -24.33 0.94 4.58
C GLY A 418 -25.00 1.63 5.77
N ASP A 419 -24.70 1.21 7.01
CA ASP A 419 -25.21 1.83 8.23
C ASP A 419 -24.08 2.38 9.11
N PRO A 420 -23.55 3.57 8.79
CA PRO A 420 -22.44 4.17 9.53
C PRO A 420 -22.77 4.53 10.96
N THR A 421 -24.05 4.50 11.36
CA THR A 421 -24.43 4.82 12.73
C THR A 421 -24.21 3.66 13.70
N ASN A 422 -23.99 2.45 13.17
CA ASN A 422 -23.90 1.21 13.94
C ASN A 422 -22.47 0.64 14.04
N PHE A 423 -21.47 1.36 13.54
CA PHE A 423 -20.05 1.00 13.68
C PHE A 423 -19.15 2.24 13.78
N ASP A 424 -17.98 2.08 14.38
CA ASP A 424 -17.00 3.17 14.56
C ASP A 424 -16.07 3.29 13.36
N ILE A 425 -15.64 2.16 12.78
CA ILE A 425 -14.67 2.08 11.69
C ILE A 425 -15.13 1.02 10.69
N ARG A 426 -14.89 1.20 9.39
CA ARG A 426 -15.30 0.18 8.40
C ARG A 426 -14.44 -1.06 8.44
N TYR A 427 -13.14 -0.89 8.55
CA TYR A 427 -12.18 -1.98 8.47
C TYR A 427 -10.93 -1.61 9.27
N ILE A 428 -10.39 -2.59 9.99
CA ILE A 428 -9.06 -2.48 10.58
C ILE A 428 -8.21 -3.70 10.23
N SER A 429 -6.89 -3.51 10.17
CA SER A 429 -5.93 -4.60 10.13
C SER A 429 -4.66 -4.28 10.90
N ILE A 430 -4.03 -5.32 11.45
CA ILE A 430 -2.75 -5.26 12.13
C ILE A 430 -1.79 -6.19 11.41
N SER A 431 -0.72 -5.62 10.85
CA SER A 431 0.23 -6.31 10.00
C SER A 431 1.62 -6.37 10.62
N SER A 432 2.27 -7.50 10.45
CA SER A 432 3.72 -7.67 10.64
C SER A 432 4.42 -7.26 9.35
N ILE A 433 5.27 -6.24 9.41
CA ILE A 433 5.87 -5.61 8.24
C ILE A 433 7.39 -5.52 8.32
N ASN A 434 8.07 -5.59 7.17
CA ASN A 434 9.42 -5.07 7.05
C ASN A 434 9.34 -3.54 6.96
N ARG A 435 10.17 -2.83 7.73
CA ARG A 435 10.19 -1.37 7.78
C ARG A 435 10.64 -0.68 6.51
N SER A 436 11.27 -1.38 5.58
CA SER A 436 11.68 -0.82 4.29
C SER A 436 10.49 -0.72 3.35
N PRO A 437 10.00 0.49 3.01
CA PRO A 437 8.95 0.62 2.02
C PRO A 437 9.50 0.34 0.61
N PRO A 438 8.77 -0.36 -0.28
CA PRO A 438 7.47 -0.99 -0.07
C PRO A 438 7.57 -2.10 0.97
N SER A 439 6.77 -1.99 2.02
CA SER A 439 6.88 -2.88 3.17
C SER A 439 6.42 -4.27 2.78
N ALA A 440 7.36 -5.23 2.79
CA ALA A 440 6.99 -6.63 2.73
C ALA A 440 6.15 -6.96 3.97
N VAL A 441 4.87 -7.23 3.77
CA VAL A 441 3.99 -7.72 4.82
C VAL A 441 4.17 -9.23 4.93
N MET A 442 4.28 -9.74 6.17
CA MET A 442 4.46 -11.17 6.46
C MET A 442 3.14 -11.83 6.85
N LYS A 443 2.40 -11.17 7.74
CA LYS A 443 1.06 -11.58 8.18
C LYS A 443 0.23 -10.34 8.45
N SER A 444 -1.01 -10.30 8.00
CA SER A 444 -2.02 -9.36 8.49
C SER A 444 -3.11 -10.12 9.22
N VAL A 445 -3.60 -9.53 10.30
CA VAL A 445 -4.81 -9.99 10.97
C VAL A 445 -5.85 -8.88 10.93
N LYS A 446 -7.07 -9.21 10.50
CA LYS A 446 -8.20 -8.27 10.45
C LYS A 446 -9.10 -8.45 11.67
N ASP A 447 -10.01 -7.50 11.85
CA ASP A 447 -10.98 -7.45 12.95
C ASP A 447 -11.79 -8.73 13.16
N ASP A 448 -12.34 -9.35 12.11
CA ASP A 448 -13.17 -10.56 12.23
C ASP A 448 -12.37 -11.77 12.77
N GLU A 449 -11.10 -11.90 12.40
CA GLU A 449 -10.17 -12.90 12.94
C GLU A 449 -9.88 -12.64 14.43
N ILE A 450 -9.71 -11.37 14.82
CA ILE A 450 -9.57 -10.97 16.23
C ILE A 450 -10.84 -11.29 17.01
N ILE A 451 -12.01 -10.97 16.47
CA ILE A 451 -13.33 -11.26 17.04
C ILE A 451 -13.52 -12.77 17.20
N ALA A 452 -13.17 -13.56 16.19
CA ALA A 452 -13.25 -15.02 16.23
C ALA A 452 -12.35 -15.61 17.33
N HIS A 453 -11.11 -15.12 17.44
CA HIS A 453 -10.18 -15.51 18.50
C HIS A 453 -10.73 -15.18 19.90
N LEU A 454 -11.29 -13.99 20.09
CA LEU A 454 -11.89 -13.56 21.34
C LEU A 454 -13.12 -14.41 21.71
N LYS A 455 -14.02 -14.69 20.76
CA LYS A 455 -15.17 -15.59 20.95
C LYS A 455 -14.74 -16.98 21.38
N ALA A 456 -13.72 -17.53 20.72
CA ALA A 456 -13.20 -18.86 21.06
C ALA A 456 -12.64 -18.92 22.49
N ARG A 457 -12.10 -17.81 23.01
CA ARG A 457 -11.53 -17.72 24.36
C ARG A 457 -12.56 -17.42 25.44
N GLU A 458 -13.47 -16.50 25.19
CA GLU A 458 -14.36 -15.91 26.21
C GLU A 458 -15.82 -16.38 26.10
N GLY A 459 -16.20 -17.05 25.01
CA GLY A 459 -17.57 -17.41 24.70
C GLY A 459 -18.32 -16.26 24.03
N GLU A 460 -19.40 -15.78 24.65
CA GLU A 460 -20.07 -14.58 24.17
C GLU A 460 -19.14 -13.37 24.36
N LEU A 461 -18.92 -12.61 23.29
CA LEU A 461 -18.15 -11.37 23.36
C LEU A 461 -18.83 -10.45 24.37
N SER A 462 -18.15 -10.22 25.48
CA SER A 462 -18.50 -9.13 26.36
C SER A 462 -18.50 -7.81 25.56
N ARG A 463 -19.15 -6.77 26.07
CA ARG A 463 -19.02 -5.42 25.48
C ARG A 463 -17.57 -4.97 25.35
N ASN A 464 -16.66 -5.59 26.12
CA ASN A 464 -15.26 -5.24 26.20
C ASN A 464 -14.46 -6.06 25.17
N ARG A 465 -14.16 -5.47 24.01
CA ARG A 465 -13.48 -6.14 22.89
C ARG A 465 -11.94 -6.04 23.02
N ASN A 466 -11.42 -6.28 24.21
CA ASN A 466 -10.00 -6.17 24.49
C ASN A 466 -9.23 -7.34 23.89
N TYR A 467 -8.31 -7.03 22.98
CA TYR A 467 -7.47 -8.03 22.34
C TYR A 467 -6.01 -7.90 22.78
N VAL A 468 -5.30 -9.01 22.64
CA VAL A 468 -3.84 -9.06 22.79
C VAL A 468 -3.28 -9.87 21.63
N LEU A 469 -2.33 -9.29 20.91
CA LEU A 469 -1.52 -9.96 19.90
C LEU A 469 -0.08 -10.04 20.40
N TRP A 470 0.60 -11.12 20.08
CA TRP A 470 2.01 -11.31 20.35
C TRP A 470 2.77 -11.52 19.05
N PHE A 471 3.68 -10.58 18.77
CA PHE A 471 4.58 -10.64 17.64
C PHE A 471 5.92 -11.23 18.07
N GLY A 472 6.44 -12.19 17.30
CA GLY A 472 7.65 -12.92 17.66
C GLY A 472 8.26 -13.71 16.50
N PRO A 473 9.41 -14.35 16.71
CA PRO A 473 10.09 -15.15 15.70
C PRO A 473 9.33 -16.42 15.29
N ASP A 474 8.79 -17.17 16.24
CA ASP A 474 8.07 -18.43 16.03
C ASP A 474 7.05 -18.67 17.16
N GLU A 475 5.98 -19.41 16.85
CA GLU A 475 4.89 -19.68 17.80
C GLU A 475 5.35 -20.63 18.92
N GLU A 476 6.26 -21.54 18.61
CA GLU A 476 6.76 -22.57 19.53
C GLU A 476 7.54 -21.95 20.70
N SER A 477 8.25 -20.84 20.48
CA SER A 477 8.99 -20.08 21.49
C SER A 477 8.17 -19.00 22.19
N LEU A 478 6.83 -18.99 22.02
CA LEU A 478 5.94 -18.06 22.73
C LEU A 478 6.27 -17.98 24.23
N PRO A 479 6.56 -16.79 24.77
CA PRO A 479 6.90 -16.63 26.18
C PRO A 479 5.77 -17.15 27.08
N PRO A 480 6.08 -17.71 28.27
CA PRO A 480 5.04 -18.22 29.18
C PRO A 480 3.96 -17.20 29.52
N VAL A 481 4.33 -15.91 29.59
CA VAL A 481 3.38 -14.80 29.78
C VAL A 481 2.41 -14.68 28.61
N ALA A 482 2.91 -14.73 27.37
CA ALA A 482 2.10 -14.66 26.16
C ALA A 482 1.09 -15.83 26.08
N ARG A 483 1.55 -17.05 26.39
CA ARG A 483 0.70 -18.25 26.46
C ARG A 483 -0.38 -18.10 27.53
N LYS A 484 -0.03 -17.56 28.70
CA LYS A 484 -0.97 -17.33 29.80
C LYS A 484 -2.04 -16.29 29.45
N GLU A 485 -1.68 -15.24 28.70
CA GLU A 485 -2.62 -14.23 28.23
C GLU A 485 -3.58 -14.76 27.16
N GLY A 486 -3.23 -15.88 26.49
CA GLY A 486 -4.02 -16.42 25.39
C GLY A 486 -4.17 -15.41 24.25
N GLY A 487 -3.12 -14.62 24.00
CA GLY A 487 -3.09 -13.68 22.88
C GLY A 487 -2.85 -14.40 21.55
N MET A 488 -3.24 -13.78 20.45
CA MET A 488 -3.04 -14.32 19.11
C MET A 488 -1.61 -14.10 18.64
N TYR A 489 -1.00 -15.13 18.04
CA TYR A 489 0.37 -15.08 17.56
C TYR A 489 0.49 -14.49 16.14
N MET A 490 1.47 -13.61 15.98
CA MET A 490 1.84 -12.95 14.73
C MET A 490 3.34 -13.14 14.47
N PRO A 491 3.77 -13.73 13.34
CA PRO A 491 5.19 -13.91 13.06
C PRO A 491 5.84 -12.61 12.65
N TRP A 492 7.08 -12.37 13.07
CA TRP A 492 7.94 -11.35 12.49
C TRP A 492 8.27 -11.69 11.04
N PRO A 493 8.52 -10.67 10.18
CA PRO A 493 8.92 -10.93 8.82
C PRO A 493 10.27 -11.65 8.79
N ARG A 494 10.37 -12.62 7.88
CA ARG A 494 11.60 -13.35 7.59
C ARG A 494 12.01 -13.09 6.16
N GLU A 495 13.30 -13.20 5.90
CA GLU A 495 13.80 -13.23 4.53
C GLU A 495 13.14 -14.37 3.78
N GLN A 496 12.57 -14.08 2.62
CA GLN A 496 12.03 -15.12 1.76
C GLN A 496 13.12 -15.61 0.83
N LEU A 497 13.44 -16.89 0.94
CA LEU A 497 14.46 -17.56 0.17
C LEU A 497 13.76 -18.59 -0.72
N GLU A 498 13.92 -18.50 -2.03
CA GLU A 498 13.47 -19.57 -2.92
C GLU A 498 14.55 -20.64 -2.99
N ASP A 499 14.17 -21.90 -2.77
CA ASP A 499 15.07 -23.03 -3.02
C ASP A 499 15.26 -23.28 -4.52
N GLU A 500 16.11 -24.24 -4.88
CA GLU A 500 16.41 -24.60 -6.28
C GLU A 500 15.17 -25.05 -7.06
N ASN A 501 14.09 -25.44 -6.39
CA ASN A 501 12.83 -25.88 -6.99
C ASN A 501 11.79 -24.74 -7.09
N GLY A 502 12.15 -23.52 -6.68
CA GLY A 502 11.21 -22.39 -6.60
C GLY A 502 10.24 -22.46 -5.42
N THR A 503 10.50 -23.34 -4.44
CA THR A 503 9.73 -23.39 -3.19
C THR A 503 10.17 -22.24 -2.31
N VAL A 504 9.22 -21.42 -1.84
CA VAL A 504 9.51 -20.35 -0.88
C VAL A 504 9.80 -20.97 0.49
N THR A 505 11.02 -20.77 0.95
CA THR A 505 11.50 -21.06 2.31
C THR A 505 11.72 -19.73 3.05
N PHE A 506 11.70 -19.77 4.38
CA PHE A 506 11.92 -18.58 5.20
C PHE A 506 13.29 -18.66 5.87
N GLY A 507 14.13 -17.67 5.60
CA GLY A 507 15.45 -17.51 6.17
C GLY A 507 15.43 -16.79 7.51
N ASP A 508 16.43 -15.95 7.70
CA ASP A 508 16.64 -15.19 8.94
C ASP A 508 15.53 -14.14 9.14
N LEU A 509 15.35 -13.73 10.39
CA LEU A 509 14.47 -12.60 10.74
C LEU A 509 14.97 -11.34 10.05
N VAL A 510 14.05 -10.54 9.51
CA VAL A 510 14.43 -9.23 8.99
C VAL A 510 14.98 -8.37 10.13
N PRO A 511 16.08 -7.62 9.93
CA PRO A 511 16.72 -6.86 11.00
C PRO A 511 15.85 -5.72 11.55
N TYR A 512 14.84 -5.29 10.78
CA TYR A 512 14.00 -4.14 11.08
C TYR A 512 12.51 -4.51 11.03
N PRO A 513 12.02 -5.36 11.95
CA PRO A 513 10.60 -5.68 12.00
C PRO A 513 9.79 -4.46 12.46
N GLY A 514 8.58 -4.35 11.94
CA GLY A 514 7.61 -3.33 12.30
C GLY A 514 6.22 -3.93 12.46
N ILE A 515 5.37 -3.20 13.16
CA ILE A 515 3.94 -3.46 13.29
C ILE A 515 3.24 -2.29 12.61
N LEU A 516 2.30 -2.60 11.72
CA LEU A 516 1.45 -1.62 11.05
C LEU A 516 0.02 -1.82 11.52
N TYR A 517 -0.58 -0.81 12.13
CA TYR A 517 -2.01 -0.71 12.33
C TYR A 517 -2.62 0.12 11.20
N ARG A 518 -3.71 -0.38 10.61
CA ARG A 518 -4.46 0.25 9.54
C ARG A 518 -5.92 0.37 9.92
N GLU A 519 -6.50 1.50 9.57
CA GLU A 519 -7.94 1.75 9.65
C GLU A 519 -8.43 2.36 8.33
N ILE A 520 -9.62 1.98 7.89
CA ILE A 520 -10.34 2.61 6.78
C ILE A 520 -11.56 3.34 7.35
N LEU A 521 -11.65 4.64 7.01
CA LEU A 521 -12.51 5.64 7.64
C LEU A 521 -14.00 5.26 7.74
N SER A 522 -14.69 5.87 8.71
CA SER A 522 -16.15 5.74 8.89
C SER A 522 -16.91 6.61 7.86
N GLN A 523 -18.08 6.15 7.41
CA GLN A 523 -18.90 6.89 6.43
C GLN A 523 -19.48 8.20 7.00
N GLY A 524 -19.62 8.31 8.32
CA GLY A 524 -20.13 9.53 8.99
C GLY A 524 -19.23 10.76 8.82
N GLN A 525 -17.97 10.56 8.45
CA GLN A 525 -16.98 11.63 8.20
C GLN A 525 -17.16 12.31 6.83
N THR A 526 -18.09 11.83 6.00
CA THR A 526 -18.19 12.26 4.59
C THR A 526 -19.57 12.78 4.17
N LEU A 527 -20.52 12.89 5.11
CA LEU A 527 -21.89 13.37 4.82
C LEU A 527 -22.14 14.84 5.22
N SER A 528 -21.11 15.63 5.52
CA SER A 528 -21.27 17.10 5.60
C SER A 528 -21.01 17.71 4.22
N ASP A 529 -22.09 17.96 3.48
CA ASP A 529 -22.10 18.31 2.05
C ASP A 529 -21.35 19.60 1.64
N ASP A 530 -20.83 20.42 2.57
CA ASP A 530 -20.36 21.78 2.21
C ASP A 530 -18.87 22.09 2.38
N GLU A 531 -18.02 21.22 2.95
CA GLU A 531 -16.55 21.41 2.95
C GLU A 531 -15.86 20.15 3.53
N VAL A 532 -15.78 19.07 2.73
CA VAL A 532 -15.09 17.84 3.15
C VAL A 532 -13.58 18.05 3.03
N ASP A 533 -12.97 18.56 4.10
CA ASP A 533 -11.51 18.52 4.28
C ASP A 533 -11.13 17.06 4.55
N TYR A 534 -10.60 16.36 3.54
CA TYR A 534 -10.14 14.97 3.59
C TYR A 534 -9.05 14.69 4.66
N SER A 535 -8.65 15.71 5.44
CA SER A 535 -7.89 15.54 6.67
C SER A 535 -8.73 15.16 7.90
N GLN A 536 -10.05 15.07 7.80
CA GLN A 536 -10.98 14.69 8.88
C GLN A 536 -11.00 13.18 9.18
N GLY A 537 -9.82 12.58 9.29
CA GLY A 537 -9.63 11.37 10.09
C GLY A 537 -9.32 11.79 11.53
N ILE A 538 -9.82 11.05 12.53
CA ILE A 538 -9.34 11.08 13.93
C ILE A 538 -9.62 12.41 14.70
N THR A 539 -9.61 13.58 14.06
CA THR A 539 -9.95 14.89 14.64
C THR A 539 -11.42 14.98 15.05
N ASP A 540 -12.31 14.24 14.40
CA ASP A 540 -13.73 14.18 14.80
C ASP A 540 -13.93 13.38 16.09
N ILE A 541 -13.09 12.38 16.38
CA ILE A 541 -13.13 11.68 17.68
C ILE A 541 -12.69 12.62 18.81
N ILE A 542 -11.75 13.54 18.53
CA ILE A 542 -11.39 14.61 19.45
C ILE A 542 -12.58 15.55 19.65
N ARG A 543 -13.23 15.98 18.56
CA ARG A 543 -14.43 16.84 18.57
C ARG A 543 -15.61 16.22 19.33
N ASP A 544 -15.91 14.93 19.13
CA ASP A 544 -17.07 14.28 19.76
C ASP A 544 -16.85 14.04 21.26
N ARG A 545 -15.60 13.81 21.69
CA ARG A 545 -15.23 13.84 23.12
C ARG A 545 -15.46 15.20 23.76
N CYS A 546 -15.34 16.27 22.99
CA CYS A 546 -15.60 17.61 23.47
C CYS A 546 -17.10 17.79 23.78
N TYR A 547 -17.98 17.35 22.89
CA TYR A 547 -19.43 17.53 23.06
C TYR A 547 -20.05 16.65 24.16
N GLY A 548 -19.38 15.58 24.58
CA GLY A 548 -19.85 14.71 25.67
C GLY A 548 -19.74 15.28 27.11
N SER A 549 -19.17 16.49 27.30
CA SER A 549 -18.89 17.05 28.64
C SER A 549 -19.31 18.52 28.82
N GLU A 550 -20.58 18.83 28.52
CA GLU A 550 -21.16 20.18 28.65
C GLU A 550 -20.84 20.97 29.96
N PRO A 551 -20.71 20.38 31.17
CA PRO A 551 -20.47 21.19 32.38
C PRO A 551 -19.01 21.68 32.53
N PHE A 552 -18.07 21.18 31.73
CA PHE A 552 -16.64 21.49 31.87
C PHE A 552 -16.21 22.75 31.09
N TYR A 553 -16.92 23.07 30.00
CA TYR A 553 -16.54 24.13 29.05
C TYR A 553 -16.61 25.55 29.62
N ASP A 554 -17.66 25.87 30.35
CA ASP A 554 -17.85 27.24 30.88
C ASP A 554 -16.78 27.61 31.92
N LYS A 555 -16.28 26.62 32.66
CA LYS A 555 -15.29 26.84 33.71
C LYS A 555 -13.89 27.03 33.12
N VAL A 556 -13.54 26.21 32.14
CA VAL A 556 -12.22 26.24 31.52
C VAL A 556 -12.06 27.42 30.56
N ALA A 557 -13.06 27.75 29.73
CA ALA A 557 -12.97 28.92 28.82
C ALA A 557 -12.69 30.24 29.58
N SER A 558 -13.07 30.31 30.85
CA SER A 558 -12.75 31.43 31.74
C SER A 558 -11.29 31.44 32.23
N GLU A 559 -10.67 30.26 32.39
CA GLU A 559 -9.28 30.08 32.84
C GLU A 559 -8.28 30.19 31.67
N THR A 560 -8.61 29.73 30.46
CA THR A 560 -7.71 29.75 29.28
C THR A 560 -7.42 31.16 28.76
N ARG A 561 -8.27 32.15 29.05
CA ARG A 561 -7.98 33.57 28.71
C ARG A 561 -6.79 34.14 29.48
N GLN A 562 -6.44 33.60 30.66
CA GLN A 562 -5.30 34.08 31.46
C GLN A 562 -3.97 33.38 31.12
N THR A 563 -3.99 32.18 30.55
CA THR A 563 -2.79 31.33 30.34
C THR A 563 -2.19 31.36 28.94
N ARG A 564 -2.76 32.14 28.01
CA ARG A 564 -2.33 32.30 26.59
C ARG A 564 -0.84 32.65 26.37
N ASN A 565 -0.09 33.03 27.40
CA ASN A 565 1.28 33.54 27.28
C ASN A 565 2.39 32.55 27.67
N LEU A 566 2.10 31.30 28.05
CA LEU A 566 3.14 30.47 28.70
C LEU A 566 3.59 29.16 28.04
N ARG A 567 2.89 28.54 27.07
CA ARG A 567 3.41 27.34 26.36
C ARG A 567 2.81 27.14 24.96
N PRO A 568 3.54 26.54 24.00
CA PRO A 568 3.09 26.31 22.62
C PRO A 568 2.29 25.02 22.43
N TYR A 569 1.77 24.39 23.50
CA TYR A 569 1.00 23.15 23.37
C TYR A 569 -0.49 23.47 23.21
N CYS A 570 -1.12 22.92 22.18
CA CYS A 570 -2.56 23.03 21.96
C CYS A 570 -3.30 22.38 23.11
N TYR A 571 -4.12 23.17 23.80
CA TYR A 571 -5.03 22.64 24.79
C TYR A 571 -6.17 21.91 24.08
N GLU A 572 -6.53 20.73 24.57
CA GLU A 572 -7.61 19.89 24.02
C GLU A 572 -8.89 20.72 23.82
N GLU A 573 -9.18 21.63 24.74
CA GLU A 573 -10.34 22.53 24.73
C GLU A 573 -10.36 23.51 23.55
N MET A 574 -9.19 23.88 22.99
CA MET A 574 -9.11 24.73 21.79
C MET A 574 -9.40 23.94 20.52
N CYS A 575 -9.21 22.62 20.56
CA CYS A 575 -9.46 21.72 19.44
C CYS A 575 -10.94 21.31 19.31
N CYS A 576 -11.77 21.80 20.24
CA CYS A 576 -13.19 21.51 20.36
C CYS A 576 -14.12 22.55 19.71
N GLY A 577 -13.57 23.64 19.16
CA GLY A 577 -14.37 24.68 18.50
C GLY A 577 -14.58 24.39 17.01
N ASP A 578 -15.55 25.09 16.40
CA ASP A 578 -15.86 25.01 14.95
C ASP A 578 -14.69 25.41 14.03
N SER A 579 -13.61 25.94 14.59
CA SER A 579 -12.39 26.29 13.88
C SER A 579 -11.18 26.00 14.77
N PRO A 580 -10.78 24.72 14.91
CA PRO A 580 -9.67 24.34 15.78
C PRO A 580 -8.37 24.94 15.22
N PRO A 581 -7.45 25.44 16.07
CA PRO A 581 -6.17 25.97 15.60
C PRO A 581 -5.36 24.90 14.86
N GLU A 582 -4.50 25.31 13.92
CA GLU A 582 -3.67 24.42 13.08
C GLU A 582 -2.90 23.38 13.89
N CYS A 583 -2.49 23.77 15.10
CA CYS A 583 -1.75 22.91 16.00
C CYS A 583 -2.57 21.70 16.51
N CYS A 584 -3.91 21.76 16.48
CA CYS A 584 -4.79 20.60 16.73
C CYS A 584 -4.73 19.56 15.62
N ARG A 585 -4.33 19.98 14.41
CA ARG A 585 -4.04 19.10 13.27
C ARG A 585 -2.60 18.58 13.32
N GLU A 586 -1.77 19.06 14.25
CA GLU A 586 -0.44 18.50 14.45
C GLU A 586 -0.57 17.04 14.88
N ARG A 587 0.07 16.18 14.11
CA ARG A 587 0.12 14.74 14.35
C ARG A 587 0.51 14.33 15.77
N ARG A 588 1.39 15.08 16.44
CA ARG A 588 1.77 14.82 17.83
C ARG A 588 0.59 15.05 18.80
N HIS A 589 -0.20 16.10 18.56
CA HIS A 589 -1.38 16.39 19.34
C HIS A 589 -2.43 15.30 19.13
N ILE A 590 -2.79 15.01 17.86
CA ILE A 590 -3.72 13.95 17.48
C ILE A 590 -3.35 12.62 18.15
N HIS A 591 -2.09 12.21 18.04
CA HIS A 591 -1.57 10.99 18.65
C HIS A 591 -1.75 10.99 20.19
N SER A 592 -1.41 12.09 20.86
CA SER A 592 -1.49 12.16 22.33
C SER A 592 -2.93 12.04 22.86
N THR A 593 -3.90 12.67 22.18
CA THR A 593 -5.32 12.67 22.55
C THR A 593 -5.98 11.32 22.26
N MET A 594 -5.54 10.67 21.19
CA MET A 594 -6.13 9.45 20.66
C MET A 594 -5.47 8.16 21.15
N ARG A 595 -4.46 8.30 22.01
CA ARG A 595 -3.66 7.20 22.54
C ARG A 595 -4.46 6.03 23.09
N GLN A 596 -5.62 6.28 23.70
CA GLN A 596 -6.47 5.22 24.27
C GLN A 596 -7.29 4.46 23.22
N HIS A 597 -7.43 5.02 22.02
CA HIS A 597 -8.15 4.42 20.90
C HIS A 597 -7.23 3.59 20.00
N TYR A 598 -5.91 3.67 20.22
CA TYR A 598 -4.93 2.93 19.46
C TYR A 598 -4.32 1.77 20.23
N PRO A 599 -3.85 0.72 19.53
CA PRO A 599 -3.16 -0.37 20.16
C PRO A 599 -1.90 0.13 20.90
N LYS A 600 -1.76 -0.27 22.16
CA LYS A 600 -0.51 -0.14 22.91
C LYS A 600 0.46 -1.22 22.46
N ILE A 601 1.68 -0.83 22.10
CA ILE A 601 2.77 -1.75 21.75
C ILE A 601 3.84 -1.72 22.82
N ASP A 602 4.12 -2.88 23.39
CA ASP A 602 5.19 -3.11 24.35
C ASP A 602 6.19 -4.13 23.77
N TYR A 603 7.47 -3.75 23.62
CA TYR A 603 8.57 -4.57 23.11
C TYR A 603 9.36 -5.21 24.25
N TYR A 604 9.75 -6.48 24.06
CA TYR A 604 10.51 -7.27 25.02
C TYR A 604 11.65 -8.01 24.31
N PHE A 605 12.73 -8.26 25.04
CA PHE A 605 13.69 -9.31 24.73
C PHE A 605 13.40 -10.53 25.60
N VAL A 606 13.47 -11.71 25.00
CA VAL A 606 13.16 -12.97 25.67
C VAL A 606 14.40 -13.83 25.72
N ASP A 607 14.89 -14.11 26.92
CA ASP A 607 16.07 -14.95 27.11
C ASP A 607 15.76 -16.44 26.87
N GLY A 608 16.79 -17.29 26.86
CA GLY A 608 16.63 -18.73 26.69
C GLY A 608 15.83 -19.44 27.80
N GLU A 609 15.54 -18.76 28.91
CA GLU A 609 14.67 -19.25 29.99
C GLU A 609 13.22 -18.73 29.86
N GLY A 610 12.91 -17.98 28.80
CA GLY A 610 11.60 -17.40 28.54
C GLY A 610 11.26 -16.18 29.40
N ARG A 611 12.26 -15.54 30.05
CA ARG A 611 12.03 -14.32 30.83
C ARG A 611 11.95 -13.11 29.92
N LEU A 612 10.91 -12.30 30.12
CA LEU A 612 10.74 -11.02 29.44
C LEU A 612 11.60 -9.95 30.11
N THR A 613 12.45 -9.29 29.33
CA THR A 613 13.07 -8.02 29.70
C THR A 613 12.52 -6.95 28.78
N GLU A 614 11.98 -5.85 29.31
CA GLU A 614 11.53 -4.75 28.46
C GLU A 614 12.66 -4.29 27.54
N ALA A 615 12.34 -4.06 26.26
CA ALA A 615 13.28 -3.47 25.33
C ALA A 615 13.50 -2.00 25.72
N GLU A 616 14.46 -1.76 26.63
CA GLU A 616 14.82 -0.42 27.09
C GLU A 616 15.70 0.33 26.08
N ASP A 617 15.72 1.65 26.25
CA ASP A 617 16.48 2.66 25.51
C ASP A 617 17.99 2.34 25.46
N LEU A 618 18.53 1.91 24.31
CA LEU A 618 19.98 1.98 24.05
C LEU A 618 20.26 3.26 23.26
N GLY A 619 20.38 4.37 24.00
CA GLY A 619 21.10 5.54 23.51
C GLY A 619 20.29 6.47 22.63
N ALA A 620 19.41 7.25 23.25
CA ALA A 620 19.51 8.69 23.05
C ALA A 620 20.87 9.19 23.59
N GLY A 621 21.96 8.84 22.91
CA GLY A 621 23.04 9.80 22.76
C GLY A 621 22.35 11.04 22.21
N THR A 622 22.36 12.12 22.99
CA THR A 622 21.82 13.41 22.60
C THR A 622 22.39 13.74 21.22
N ALA A 623 21.61 13.53 20.15
CA ALA A 623 21.83 14.18 18.88
C ALA A 623 21.54 15.66 19.15
N LYS A 624 22.61 16.38 19.48
CA LYS A 624 22.64 17.83 19.56
C LYS A 624 22.93 18.39 18.18
#